data_AF-A0A7X7LUM7-F1
#
_entry.id   AF-A0A7X7LUM7-F1
#
_cell.length_a   1.000
_cell.length_b   1.000
_cell.length_c   1.000
_cell.angle_alpha   90.00
_cell.angle_beta   90.00
_cell.angle_gamma   90.00
#
_symmetry.space_group_name_H-M   'P 1'
#
loop_
_entity.id
_entity.type
_entity.pdbx_description
1 polymer ?
#
loop_
_entity_poly.entity_id
_entity_poly.type
_entity_poly.pdbx_seq_one_letter_code
_entity_poly.pdbx_strand_id
1 'polypeptide(L)' 'MTRLKNDTFLRALMRQPTEYTPVWLMRQAGRYLPEY' A
#
# COMPACT_ATOMS: atom_id res chain seq x y z
N MET A 1 3.02 21.68 -0.14
CA MET A 1 2.50 20.35 0.26
C MET A 1 3.02 19.31 -0.73
N THR A 2 3.66 18.25 -0.24
CA THR A 2 4.24 17.20 -1.09
C THR A 2 3.13 16.28 -1.59
N ARG A 3 3.04 16.08 -2.91
CA ARG A 3 2.03 15.21 -3.53
C ARG A 3 2.46 13.75 -3.48
N LEU A 4 1.59 12.86 -2.99
CA LEU A 4 1.83 11.41 -3.04
C LEU A 4 1.82 10.92 -4.49
N LYS A 5 2.80 10.08 -4.85
CA LYS A 5 2.86 9.43 -6.17
C LYS A 5 1.82 8.30 -6.31
N ASN A 6 1.49 7.63 -5.21
CA ASN A 6 0.45 6.60 -5.13
C ASN A 6 -0.34 6.81 -3.83
N ASP A 7 -1.63 7.08 -3.95
CA ASP A 7 -2.59 7.27 -2.86
C ASP A 7 -3.72 6.23 -2.86
N THR A 8 -3.64 5.20 -3.72
CA THR A 8 -4.71 4.22 -3.97
C THR A 8 -5.13 3.50 -2.69
N PHE A 9 -4.18 3.19 -1.80
CA PHE A 9 -4.48 2.60 -0.50
C PHE A 9 -5.39 3.50 0.36
N LEU A 10 -5.07 4.78 0.47
CA LEU A 10 -5.85 5.75 1.25
C LEU A 10 -7.23 5.96 0.64
N ARG A 11 -7.30 6.06 -0.69
CA ARG A 11 -8.56 6.20 -1.43
C ARG A 11 -9.49 5.02 -1.18
N ALA A 12 -8.97 3.79 -1.22
CA ALA A 12 -9.74 2.58 -0.91
C ALA A 12 -10.26 2.60 0.54
N LEU A 13 -9.43 2.98 1.52
CA LEU A 13 -9.86 3.10 2.92
C LEU A 13 -10.96 4.16 3.12
N MET A 14 -10.91 5.25 2.36
CA MET A 14 -11.93 6.29 2.34
C MET A 14 -13.14 5.94 1.47
N ARG A 15 -13.23 4.70 0.96
CA ARG A 15 -14.32 4.20 0.09
C ARG A 15 -14.47 4.99 -1.21
N GLN A 16 -13.38 5.56 -1.72
CA GLN A 16 -13.36 6.21 -3.03
C GLN A 16 -13.15 5.17 -4.15
N PRO A 17 -13.61 5.45 -5.38
CA PRO A 17 -13.31 4.60 -6.53
C PRO A 17 -11.80 4.48 -6.74
N THR A 18 -11.30 3.26 -6.92
CA THR A 18 -9.90 2.94 -7.28
C THR A 18 -9.86 2.04 -8.50
N GLU A 19 -8.83 2.19 -9.33
CA GLU A 19 -8.66 1.39 -10.56
C GLU A 19 -8.39 -0.10 -10.27
N TYR A 20 -7.77 -0.38 -9.13
CA TYR A 20 -7.44 -1.72 -8.65
C TYR A 20 -7.59 -1.79 -7.12
N THR A 21 -7.65 -3.00 -6.59
CA THR A 21 -7.64 -3.25 -5.14
C THR A 21 -6.20 -3.13 -4.62
N PRO A 22 -5.90 -2.20 -3.72
CA PRO A 22 -4.56 -2.09 -3.15
C PRO A 22 -4.27 -3.27 -2.21
N VAL A 23 -3.04 -3.75 -2.19
CA VAL A 23 -2.59 -4.84 -1.31
C VAL A 23 -1.38 -4.40 -0.49
N TRP A 24 -1.32 -4.89 0.74
CA TRP A 24 -0.16 -4.80 1.62
C TRP A 24 -0.14 -6.04 2.50
N LEU A 25 1.05 -6.40 3.01
CA LEU A 25 1.22 -7.60 3.82
C LEU A 25 1.68 -7.20 5.23
N MET A 26 0.99 -7.71 6.25
CA MET A 26 1.50 -7.61 7.62
C MET A 26 2.81 -8.39 7.72
N ARG A 27 3.83 -7.77 8.32
CA ARG A 27 5.18 -8.36 8.41
C ARG A 27 5.80 -8.69 7.04
N GLN A 28 5.52 -7.87 6.02
CA GLN A 28 6.14 -7.99 4.68
C GLN A 28 7.67 -7.93 4.67
N ALA A 29 8.27 -7.45 5.76
CA ALA A 29 9.71 -7.38 5.94
C ALA A 29 10.05 -8.24 7.17
N GLY A 30 10.78 -9.33 6.97
CA GLY A 30 11.11 -10.27 8.02
C GLY A 30 12.08 -11.36 7.56
N ARG A 31 12.45 -12.22 8.51
CA ARG A 31 13.48 -13.28 8.39
C ARG A 31 13.34 -14.25 7.22
N TYR A 32 12.21 -14.24 6.51
CA TYR A 32 12.02 -15.06 5.31
C TYR A 32 12.67 -14.44 4.06
N LEU A 33 12.94 -13.13 4.08
CA LEU A 33 13.70 -12.42 3.05
C LEU A 33 15.20 -12.50 3.41
N PRO A 34 16.05 -13.10 2.56
CA PRO A 34 17.49 -13.16 2.80
C PRO A 34 18.16 -11.77 2.97
N GLU A 35 17.60 -10.76 2.32
CA GLU A 35 18.10 -9.38 2.32
C GLU A 35 17.57 -8.53 3.49
N TYR A 36 16.64 -9.06 4.28
CA TYR A 36 16.08 -8.35 5.44
C TYR A 36 17.01 -8.43 6.64
#